data_AF-A0A660YSN4-F1
#
_entry.id   AF-A0A660YSN4-F1
#
_cell.length_a   1.000
_cell.length_b   1.000
_cell.length_c   1.000
_cell.angle_alpha   90.00
_cell.angle_beta   90.00
_cell.angle_gamma   90.00
#
_symmetry.space_group_name_H-M   'P 1'
#
loop_
_entity.id
_entity.type
_entity.pdbx_description
1 polymer ?
#
loop_
_entity_poly.entity_id
_entity_poly.type
_entity_poly.pdbx_seq_one_letter_code
_entity_poly.pdbx_strand_id
1 'polypeptide(L)'
;EQNLKQKEQQTIELQRQLEQQIEEQTARLERISGITQEEAKRLLMESMEQQAREEAAQIVKDIRDQARLRANREAKEIIIQAIERTAVDHTAETTVSVVQLSNDEMKGRIIGREGRNIRAFEMATGVEVIVDDTPQAVLLSGFDPLRREIAKIALEKLIADGRIHPGRIEDVVEKAKKELQEQFLETGEQALMETGIHGVHPELVKLLGKLKYRTSYGQNVLHHSVEVSHLAGLMAAQLGLDSMLAKRAGLLHDIGKAVDRYTEGTHAQIGVELAKKYGEGPIVQNSIAAYEEDTKIISPIAVLVQAADSISCSRPGARREILEQYIRRLQKLEQLAQAFDGVQKTFAIQAGREIRVIVEPEKIDDAKAEQLALDIANRIQSEIEYPGQIKVTVIREYRAIDFAK
;
A
#
# COMPACT_ATOMS: atom_id res chain seq x y z
N GLU A 1 -11.27 69.71 -79.88
CA GLU A 1 -10.10 69.73 -78.98
C GLU A 1 -10.11 70.87 -77.95
N GLN A 2 -10.26 72.15 -78.33
CA GLN A 2 -10.21 73.27 -77.37
C GLN A 2 -11.27 73.20 -76.24
N ASN A 3 -12.49 72.77 -76.55
CA ASN A 3 -13.58 72.64 -75.57
C ASN A 3 -13.34 71.48 -74.56
N LEU A 4 -12.58 70.46 -74.97
CA LEU A 4 -12.19 69.35 -74.09
C LEU A 4 -11.13 69.81 -73.08
N LYS A 5 -10.13 70.59 -73.54
CA LYS A 5 -9.10 71.20 -72.69
C LYS A 5 -9.67 72.18 -71.67
N GLN A 6 -10.68 72.97 -72.04
CA GLN A 6 -11.36 73.87 -71.11
C GLN A 6 -12.12 73.10 -70.02
N LYS A 7 -12.80 72.00 -70.38
CA LYS A 7 -13.46 71.12 -69.40
C LYS A 7 -12.47 70.42 -68.48
N GLU A 8 -11.33 69.94 -69.00
CA GLU A 8 -10.26 69.40 -68.15
C GLU A 8 -9.75 70.42 -67.15
N GLN A 9 -9.48 71.65 -67.58
CA GLN A 9 -9.04 72.73 -66.68
C GLN A 9 -10.09 73.06 -65.61
N GLN A 10 -11.37 73.09 -65.97
CA GLN A 10 -12.45 73.29 -65.01
C GLN A 10 -12.56 72.13 -64.01
N THR A 11 -12.43 70.89 -64.46
CA THR A 11 -12.46 69.73 -63.57
C THR A 11 -11.29 69.76 -62.58
N ILE A 12 -10.08 70.07 -63.06
CA ILE A 12 -8.89 70.20 -62.21
C ILE A 12 -9.07 71.31 -61.17
N GLU A 13 -9.62 72.46 -61.57
CA GLU A 13 -9.85 73.56 -60.64
C GLU A 13 -10.96 73.23 -59.61
N LEU A 14 -12.02 72.54 -60.04
CA LEU A 14 -13.09 72.09 -59.15
C LEU A 14 -12.58 71.05 -58.15
N GLN A 15 -11.69 70.16 -58.60
CA GLN A 15 -11.05 69.14 -57.78
C GLN A 15 -10.14 69.78 -56.72
N ARG A 16 -9.36 70.79 -57.12
CA ARG A 16 -8.53 71.59 -56.21
C ARG A 16 -9.36 72.34 -55.17
N GLN A 17 -10.48 72.93 -55.57
CA GLN A 17 -11.40 73.61 -54.65
C GLN A 17 -12.05 72.65 -53.67
N LEU A 18 -12.42 71.45 -54.14
CA LEU A 18 -12.98 70.41 -53.29
C LEU A 18 -11.95 69.91 -52.26
N GLU A 19 -10.70 69.69 -52.67
CA GLU A 19 -9.60 69.32 -51.77
C GLU A 19 -9.38 70.40 -50.70
N GLN A 20 -9.37 71.68 -51.09
CA GLN A 20 -9.23 72.80 -50.16
C GLN A 20 -10.38 72.87 -49.14
N GLN A 21 -11.63 72.67 -49.59
CA GLN A 21 -12.78 72.64 -48.69
C GLN A 21 -12.72 71.46 -47.73
N ILE A 22 -12.25 70.31 -48.19
CA ILE A 22 -12.06 69.12 -47.34
C ILE A 22 -11.00 69.42 -46.27
N GLU A 23 -9.87 70.03 -46.61
CA GLU A 23 -8.83 70.43 -45.66
C GLU A 23 -9.35 71.44 -44.62
N GLU A 24 -10.06 72.49 -45.05
CA GLU A 24 -10.64 73.48 -44.13
C GLU A 24 -11.66 72.87 -43.16
N GLN A 25 -12.53 71.98 -43.67
CA GLN A 25 -13.49 71.30 -42.81
C GLN A 25 -12.81 70.35 -41.83
N THR A 26 -11.76 69.65 -42.26
CA THR A 26 -10.97 68.75 -41.41
C THR A 26 -10.28 69.55 -40.30
N ALA A 27 -9.63 70.66 -40.62
CA ALA A 27 -8.98 71.53 -39.64
C ALA A 27 -9.97 72.15 -38.64
N ARG A 28 -11.20 72.48 -39.08
CA ARG A 28 -12.27 72.92 -38.17
C ARG A 28 -12.71 71.81 -37.23
N LEU A 29 -12.88 70.60 -37.75
CA LEU A 29 -13.26 69.43 -36.95
C LEU A 29 -12.19 69.11 -35.91
N GLU A 30 -10.90 69.16 -36.27
CA GLU A 30 -9.77 68.96 -35.36
C GLU A 30 -9.73 70.00 -34.24
N ARG A 31 -10.03 71.28 -34.55
CA ARG A 31 -10.12 72.33 -33.53
C ARG A 31 -11.30 72.14 -32.58
N ILE A 32 -12.44 71.67 -33.08
CA ILE A 32 -13.64 71.45 -32.27
C ILE A 32 -13.47 70.22 -31.38
N SER A 33 -12.90 69.13 -31.91
CA SER A 33 -12.65 67.88 -31.18
C SER A 33 -11.49 67.99 -30.20
N GLY A 34 -10.58 68.96 -30.40
CA GLY A 34 -9.36 69.12 -29.60
C GLY A 34 -8.29 68.05 -29.87
N ILE A 35 -8.46 67.24 -30.91
CA ILE A 35 -7.55 66.16 -31.31
C ILE A 35 -7.37 66.17 -32.83
N THR A 36 -6.16 65.84 -33.29
CA THR A 36 -5.89 65.71 -34.74
C THR A 36 -6.50 64.42 -35.29
N GLN A 37 -6.66 64.34 -36.61
CA GLN A 37 -7.13 63.14 -37.29
C GLN A 37 -6.26 61.91 -36.98
N GLU A 38 -4.94 62.09 -36.94
CA GLU A 38 -3.99 61.03 -36.60
C GLU A 38 -4.09 60.61 -35.12
N GLU A 39 -4.29 61.56 -34.20
CA GLU A 39 -4.51 61.27 -32.77
C GLU A 39 -5.79 60.46 -32.56
N ALA A 40 -6.88 60.84 -33.23
CA ALA A 40 -8.16 60.14 -33.18
C ALA A 40 -8.04 58.71 -33.72
N LYS A 41 -7.31 58.54 -34.84
CA LYS A 41 -7.03 57.22 -35.41
C LYS A 41 -6.18 56.36 -34.46
N ARG A 42 -5.16 56.93 -33.82
CA ARG A 42 -4.31 56.22 -32.85
C ARG A 42 -5.13 55.76 -31.63
N LEU A 43 -5.94 56.65 -31.05
CA LEU A 43 -6.80 56.33 -29.90
C LEU A 43 -7.83 55.25 -30.23
N LEU A 44 -8.43 55.31 -31.42
CA LEU A 44 -9.36 54.27 -31.87
C LEU A 44 -8.64 52.92 -32.02
N MET A 45 -7.46 52.91 -32.63
CA MET A 45 -6.66 51.69 -32.79
C MET A 45 -6.24 51.11 -31.43
N GLU A 46 -5.78 51.94 -30.49
CA GLU A 46 -5.45 51.53 -29.12
C GLU A 46 -6.67 50.96 -28.38
N SER A 47 -7.83 51.61 -28.48
CA SER A 47 -9.07 51.14 -27.87
C SER A 47 -9.54 49.81 -28.46
N MET A 48 -9.44 49.64 -29.78
CA MET A 48 -9.78 48.39 -30.46
C MET A 48 -8.81 47.28 -30.08
N GLU A 49 -7.52 47.58 -29.94
CA GLU A 49 -6.52 46.61 -29.49
C GLU A 49 -6.78 46.17 -28.04
N GLN A 50 -7.07 47.13 -27.15
CA GLN A 50 -7.42 46.85 -25.75
C GLN A 50 -8.66 45.94 -25.66
N GLN A 51 -9.72 46.28 -26.39
CA GLN A 51 -10.95 45.48 -26.43
C GLN A 51 -10.69 44.08 -26.99
N ALA A 52 -9.94 43.96 -28.08
CA ALA A 52 -9.58 42.67 -28.65
C ALA A 52 -8.76 41.80 -27.68
N ARG A 53 -7.85 42.42 -26.90
CA ARG A 53 -7.09 41.72 -25.84
C ARG A 53 -7.98 41.22 -24.72
N GLU A 54 -8.95 42.02 -24.28
CA GLU A 54 -9.91 41.63 -23.23
C GLU A 54 -10.82 40.49 -23.68
N GLU A 55 -11.36 40.58 -24.90
CA GLU A 55 -12.16 39.51 -25.51
C GLU A 55 -11.34 38.23 -25.68
N ALA A 56 -10.09 38.33 -26.17
CA ALA A 56 -9.20 37.19 -26.29
C ALA A 56 -8.87 36.55 -24.93
N ALA A 57 -8.63 37.35 -23.89
CA ALA A 57 -8.38 36.85 -22.54
C ALA A 57 -9.59 36.10 -21.97
N GLN A 58 -10.81 36.61 -22.23
CA GLN A 58 -12.05 35.96 -21.82
C GLN A 58 -12.25 34.62 -22.56
N ILE A 59 -12.04 34.60 -23.89
CA ILE A 59 -12.09 33.37 -24.69
C ILE A 59 -11.08 32.33 -24.19
N VAL A 60 -9.84 32.74 -23.91
CA VAL A 60 -8.80 31.84 -23.38
C VAL A 60 -9.19 31.27 -22.02
N LYS A 61 -9.77 32.09 -21.14
CA LYS A 61 -10.28 31.65 -19.84
C LYS A 61 -11.40 30.62 -20.00
N ASP A 62 -12.39 30.91 -20.86
CA ASP A 62 -13.52 30.00 -21.09
C ASP A 62 -13.07 28.67 -21.70
N ILE A 63 -12.13 28.69 -22.64
CA ILE A 63 -11.52 27.48 -23.21
C ILE A 63 -10.82 26.68 -22.10
N ARG A 64 -10.05 27.33 -21.23
CA ARG A 64 -9.33 26.66 -20.13
C ARG A 64 -10.29 26.04 -19.13
N ASP A 65 -11.37 26.72 -18.77
CA ASP A 65 -12.37 26.23 -17.83
C ASP A 65 -13.18 25.07 -18.43
N GLN A 66 -13.56 25.16 -19.70
CA GLN A 66 -14.18 24.03 -20.42
C GLN A 66 -13.24 22.82 -20.52
N ALA A 67 -11.95 23.03 -20.81
CA ALA A 67 -10.97 21.96 -20.86
C ALA A 67 -10.83 21.27 -19.49
N ARG A 68 -10.80 22.04 -18.39
CA ARG A 68 -10.78 21.49 -17.03
C ARG A 68 -12.03 20.68 -16.69
N LEU A 69 -13.21 21.17 -17.08
CA LEU A 69 -14.47 20.46 -16.87
C LEU A 69 -14.51 19.13 -17.64
N ARG A 70 -14.07 19.14 -18.90
CA ARG A 70 -13.97 17.92 -19.73
C ARG A 70 -12.97 16.94 -19.15
N ALA A 71 -11.77 17.39 -18.79
CA ALA A 71 -10.74 16.55 -18.17
C ALA A 71 -11.22 15.90 -16.87
N ASN A 72 -11.93 16.65 -16.01
CA ASN A 72 -12.51 16.09 -14.78
C ASN A 72 -13.57 15.02 -15.05
N ARG A 73 -14.34 15.16 -16.14
CA ARG A 73 -15.32 14.16 -16.55
C ARG A 73 -14.64 12.91 -17.10
N GLU A 74 -13.69 13.07 -18.01
CA GLU A 74 -12.92 11.96 -18.58
C GLU A 74 -12.15 11.20 -17.50
N ALA A 75 -11.51 11.89 -16.55
CA ALA A 75 -10.82 11.25 -15.43
C ALA A 75 -11.75 10.36 -14.59
N LYS A 76 -12.98 10.83 -14.31
CA LYS A 76 -14.00 10.03 -13.61
C LYS A 76 -14.41 8.81 -14.44
N GLU A 77 -14.60 8.96 -15.74
CA GLU A 77 -14.95 7.86 -16.65
C GLU A 77 -13.83 6.80 -16.68
N ILE A 78 -12.56 7.21 -16.71
CA ILE A 78 -11.40 6.30 -16.64
C ILE A 78 -11.40 5.51 -15.33
N ILE A 79 -11.59 6.20 -14.19
CA ILE A 79 -11.63 5.55 -12.87
C ILE A 79 -12.80 4.56 -12.78
N ILE A 80 -13.99 4.94 -13.23
CA ILE A 80 -15.18 4.07 -13.22
C ILE A 80 -14.92 2.82 -14.06
N GLN A 81 -14.37 2.96 -15.27
CA GLN A 81 -14.05 1.82 -16.14
C GLN A 81 -12.97 0.93 -15.53
N ALA A 82 -11.98 1.51 -14.85
CA ALA A 82 -10.95 0.74 -14.16
C ALA A 82 -11.56 -0.09 -13.00
N ILE A 83 -12.44 0.51 -12.21
CA ILE A 83 -13.14 -0.17 -11.10
C ILE A 83 -14.07 -1.26 -11.63
N GLU A 84 -14.89 -0.97 -12.63
CA GLU A 84 -15.85 -1.92 -13.20
C GLU A 84 -15.17 -3.19 -13.74
N ARG A 85 -14.00 -3.03 -14.36
CA ARG A 85 -13.22 -4.14 -14.92
C ARG A 85 -12.40 -4.90 -13.88
N THR A 86 -12.29 -4.37 -12.66
CA THR A 86 -11.55 -4.99 -11.57
C THR A 86 -12.54 -5.68 -10.64
N ALA A 87 -12.90 -6.91 -10.99
CA ALA A 87 -13.70 -7.80 -10.15
C ALA A 87 -12.76 -8.75 -9.39
N VAL A 88 -12.44 -8.42 -8.15
CA VAL A 88 -11.70 -9.32 -7.25
C VAL A 88 -12.63 -9.67 -6.09
N ASP A 89 -12.86 -10.96 -5.88
CA ASP A 89 -13.57 -11.46 -4.71
C ASP A 89 -12.68 -11.28 -3.47
N HIS A 90 -13.13 -10.47 -2.51
CA HIS A 90 -12.39 -10.26 -1.27
C HIS A 90 -13.08 -10.96 -0.11
N THR A 91 -12.37 -11.91 0.50
CA THR A 91 -12.74 -12.47 1.79
C THR A 91 -11.94 -11.74 2.89
N ALA A 92 -12.65 -11.15 3.85
CA ALA A 92 -12.00 -10.65 5.06
C ALA A 92 -11.47 -11.84 5.86
N GLU A 93 -10.16 -11.96 6.01
CA GLU A 93 -9.58 -13.05 6.80
C GLU A 93 -9.97 -12.91 8.27
N THR A 94 -10.48 -14.00 8.85
CA THR A 94 -10.77 -14.10 10.29
C THR A 94 -9.49 -14.32 11.07
N THR A 95 -9.45 -13.90 12.34
CA THR A 95 -8.30 -14.13 13.25
C THR A 95 -8.17 -15.58 13.72
N VAL A 96 -9.06 -16.45 13.23
CA VAL A 96 -9.20 -17.84 13.61
C VAL A 96 -9.18 -18.70 12.36
N SER A 97 -8.37 -19.76 12.39
CA SER A 97 -8.38 -20.83 11.39
C SER A 97 -9.01 -22.07 12.00
N VAL A 98 -9.95 -22.69 11.27
CA VAL A 98 -10.61 -23.92 11.69
C VAL A 98 -9.85 -25.11 11.12
N VAL A 99 -9.49 -26.08 11.96
CA VAL A 99 -8.94 -27.37 11.53
C VAL A 99 -9.95 -28.46 11.86
N GLN A 100 -10.36 -29.20 10.84
CA GLN A 100 -11.27 -30.34 10.99
C GLN A 100 -10.51 -31.58 11.44
N LEU A 101 -11.08 -32.30 12.40
CA LEU A 101 -10.56 -33.54 12.95
C LEU A 101 -11.32 -34.74 12.39
N SER A 102 -10.64 -35.87 12.26
CA SER A 102 -11.24 -37.13 11.82
C SER A 102 -12.16 -37.78 12.87
N ASN A 103 -11.93 -37.52 14.16
CA ASN A 103 -12.78 -37.94 15.28
C ASN A 103 -12.40 -37.19 16.58
N ASP A 104 -13.19 -37.35 17.64
CA ASP A 104 -12.93 -36.71 18.94
C ASP A 104 -11.77 -37.39 19.72
N GLU A 105 -11.37 -38.62 19.37
CA GLU A 105 -10.19 -39.26 19.94
C GLU A 105 -8.91 -38.48 19.57
N MET A 106 -8.86 -37.96 18.33
CA MET A 106 -7.78 -37.08 17.89
C MET A 106 -7.75 -35.77 18.68
N LYS A 107 -8.91 -35.23 19.07
CA LYS A 107 -9.00 -34.06 19.96
C LYS A 107 -8.31 -34.33 21.30
N GLY A 108 -8.54 -35.52 21.89
CA GLY A 108 -7.87 -35.97 23.10
C GLY A 108 -6.34 -36.11 22.96
N ARG A 109 -5.86 -36.61 21.81
CA ARG A 109 -4.42 -36.73 21.51
C ARG A 109 -3.73 -35.38 21.29
N ILE A 110 -4.43 -34.41 20.69
CA ILE A 110 -3.95 -33.03 20.50
C ILE A 110 -3.75 -32.35 21.86
N ILE A 111 -4.69 -32.53 22.80
CA ILE A 111 -4.55 -32.01 24.16
C ILE A 111 -3.39 -32.73 24.87
N GLY A 112 -3.38 -34.07 24.81
CA GLY A 112 -2.43 -34.92 25.54
C GLY A 112 -2.71 -34.95 27.05
N ARG A 113 -1.99 -35.81 27.77
CA ARG A 113 -2.12 -35.90 29.24
C ARG A 113 -1.74 -34.55 29.86
N GLU A 114 -2.63 -34.00 30.69
CA GLU A 114 -2.46 -32.70 31.37
C GLU A 114 -2.22 -31.50 30.43
N GLY A 115 -2.62 -31.61 29.16
CA GLY A 115 -2.37 -30.54 28.18
C GLY A 115 -0.91 -30.45 27.71
N ARG A 116 -0.09 -31.50 27.91
CA ARG A 116 1.33 -31.49 27.52
C ARG A 116 1.54 -31.25 26.02
N ASN A 117 0.71 -31.87 25.18
CA ASN A 117 0.88 -31.80 23.72
C ASN A 117 0.44 -30.44 23.18
N ILE A 118 -0.71 -29.94 23.64
CA ILE A 118 -1.20 -28.62 23.24
C ILE A 118 -0.23 -27.53 23.66
N ARG A 119 0.33 -27.57 24.88
CA ARG A 119 1.35 -26.61 25.32
C ARG A 119 2.63 -26.67 24.48
N ALA A 120 3.11 -27.87 24.14
CA ALA A 120 4.28 -28.03 23.27
C ALA A 120 4.02 -27.46 21.87
N PHE A 121 2.82 -27.68 21.33
CA PHE A 121 2.40 -27.14 20.04
C PHE A 121 2.28 -25.62 20.04
N GLU A 122 1.62 -25.04 21.05
CA GLU A 122 1.53 -23.59 21.24
C GLU A 122 2.91 -22.95 21.39
N MET A 123 3.83 -23.61 22.10
CA MET A 123 5.20 -23.12 22.28
C MET A 123 6.01 -23.19 20.97
N ALA A 124 5.86 -24.26 20.20
CA ALA A 124 6.57 -24.45 18.93
C ALA A 124 6.08 -23.50 17.83
N THR A 125 4.78 -23.21 17.80
CA THR A 125 4.12 -22.40 16.75
C THR A 125 3.92 -20.94 17.13
N GLY A 126 3.80 -20.63 18.43
CA GLY A 126 3.42 -19.31 18.92
C GLY A 126 1.94 -18.96 18.65
N VAL A 127 1.08 -19.97 18.46
CA VAL A 127 -0.36 -19.84 18.17
C VAL A 127 -1.14 -20.52 19.29
N GLU A 128 -2.25 -19.91 19.73
CA GLU A 128 -3.13 -20.48 20.75
C GLU A 128 -4.09 -21.49 20.11
N VAL A 129 -4.22 -22.66 20.74
CA VAL A 129 -5.10 -23.72 20.26
C VAL A 129 -6.34 -23.74 21.15
N ILE A 130 -7.46 -23.28 20.62
CA ILE A 130 -8.73 -23.23 21.33
C ILE A 130 -9.49 -24.52 21.07
N VAL A 131 -9.76 -25.24 22.16
CA VAL A 131 -10.53 -26.47 22.18
C VAL A 131 -11.83 -26.17 22.91
N ASP A 132 -12.94 -26.08 22.17
CA ASP A 132 -14.28 -25.79 22.69
C ASP A 132 -15.19 -27.05 22.61
N ASP A 133 -16.49 -26.90 22.84
CA ASP A 133 -17.46 -27.99 22.72
C ASP A 133 -17.82 -28.33 21.26
N THR A 134 -17.20 -27.67 20.26
CA THR A 134 -17.46 -27.97 18.85
C THR A 134 -16.93 -29.37 18.51
N PRO A 135 -17.78 -30.30 18.05
CA PRO A 135 -17.37 -31.66 17.71
C PRO A 135 -16.42 -31.64 16.51
N GLN A 136 -15.41 -32.52 16.52
CA GLN A 136 -14.51 -32.73 15.39
C GLN A 136 -13.81 -31.47 14.83
N ALA A 137 -13.64 -30.42 15.64
CA ALA A 137 -12.95 -29.21 15.23
C ALA A 137 -12.05 -28.66 16.33
N VAL A 138 -10.97 -28.00 15.91
CA VAL A 138 -10.09 -27.21 16.76
C VAL A 138 -9.85 -25.86 16.10
N LEU A 139 -9.84 -24.82 16.91
CA LEU A 139 -9.65 -23.45 16.46
C LEU A 139 -8.22 -23.01 16.73
N LEU A 140 -7.53 -22.53 15.70
CA LEU A 140 -6.20 -21.93 15.81
C LEU A 140 -6.35 -20.41 15.86
N SER A 141 -6.01 -19.82 17.00
CA SER A 141 -6.09 -18.39 17.24
C SER A 141 -4.69 -17.79 17.31
N GLY A 142 -4.42 -16.79 16.46
CA GLY A 142 -3.13 -16.12 16.45
C GLY A 142 -3.15 -14.89 15.58
N PHE A 143 -2.47 -13.82 16.01
CA PHE A 143 -2.48 -12.53 15.33
C PHE A 143 -1.56 -12.48 14.10
N ASP A 144 -0.54 -13.33 14.05
CA ASP A 144 0.33 -13.49 12.89
C ASP A 144 -0.25 -14.55 11.94
N PRO A 145 -0.75 -14.18 10.74
CA PRO A 145 -1.32 -15.12 9.78
C PRO A 145 -0.29 -16.17 9.34
N LEU A 146 0.99 -15.81 9.27
CA LEU A 146 2.04 -16.73 8.87
C LEU A 146 2.23 -17.84 9.91
N ARG A 147 2.30 -17.48 11.20
CA ARG A 147 2.36 -18.48 12.29
C ARG A 147 1.13 -19.36 12.31
N ARG A 148 -0.05 -18.78 12.06
CA ARG A 148 -1.32 -19.51 12.00
C ARG A 148 -1.36 -20.53 10.87
N GLU A 149 -0.82 -20.19 9.70
CA GLU A 149 -0.75 -21.14 8.60
C GLU A 149 0.28 -22.25 8.86
N ILE A 150 1.45 -21.92 9.41
CA ILE A 150 2.43 -22.94 9.85
C ILE A 150 1.79 -23.90 10.85
N ALA A 151 1.05 -23.38 11.83
CA ALA A 151 0.33 -24.18 12.80
C ALA A 151 -0.73 -25.06 12.13
N LYS A 152 -1.51 -24.52 11.20
CA LYS A 152 -2.52 -25.28 10.45
C LYS A 152 -1.91 -26.47 9.70
N ILE A 153 -0.89 -26.21 8.88
CA ILE A 153 -0.18 -27.25 8.11
C ILE A 153 0.44 -28.30 9.05
N ALA A 154 1.08 -27.84 10.14
CA ALA A 154 1.68 -28.74 11.11
C ALA A 154 0.63 -29.63 11.80
N LEU A 155 -0.52 -29.07 12.17
CA LEU A 155 -1.59 -29.81 12.84
C LEU A 155 -2.24 -30.83 11.90
N GLU A 156 -2.52 -30.45 10.65
CA GLU A 156 -3.03 -31.37 9.61
C GLU A 156 -2.08 -32.57 9.40
N LYS A 157 -0.77 -32.33 9.35
CA LYS A 157 0.24 -33.38 9.24
C LYS A 157 0.32 -34.28 10.48
N LEU A 158 0.26 -33.70 11.67
CA LEU A 158 0.21 -34.45 12.93
C LEU A 158 -1.04 -35.33 13.02
N ILE A 159 -2.18 -34.83 12.52
CA ILE A 159 -3.44 -35.58 12.46
C ILE A 159 -3.32 -36.75 11.49
N ALA A 160 -2.77 -36.53 10.30
CA ALA A 160 -2.56 -37.57 9.29
C ALA A 160 -1.59 -38.67 9.76
N ASP A 161 -0.54 -38.31 10.49
CA ASP A 161 0.45 -39.24 11.06
C ASP A 161 -0.08 -39.98 12.32
N GLY A 162 -1.07 -39.39 13.02
CA GLY A 162 -1.71 -39.97 14.20
C GLY A 162 -0.86 -40.00 15.48
N ARG A 163 0.41 -39.54 15.40
CA ARG A 163 1.38 -39.50 16.51
C ARG A 163 1.63 -38.06 16.95
N ILE A 164 1.12 -37.73 18.13
CA ILE A 164 1.21 -36.38 18.69
C ILE A 164 1.97 -36.45 20.02
N HIS A 165 3.24 -36.05 20.00
CA HIS A 165 4.09 -35.91 21.18
C HIS A 165 5.11 -34.77 20.96
N PRO A 166 5.68 -34.16 22.02
CA PRO A 166 6.45 -32.92 21.91
C PRO A 166 7.58 -32.94 20.87
N GLY A 167 8.44 -33.95 20.85
CA GLY A 167 9.53 -34.02 19.86
C GLY A 167 9.04 -34.09 18.41
N ARG A 168 7.93 -34.80 18.15
CA ARG A 168 7.36 -34.89 16.80
C ARG A 168 6.70 -33.58 16.38
N ILE A 169 6.06 -32.90 17.33
CA ILE A 169 5.43 -31.59 17.09
C ILE A 169 6.47 -30.61 16.55
N GLU A 170 7.63 -30.51 17.19
CA GLU A 170 8.69 -29.59 16.76
C GLU A 170 9.25 -29.95 15.38
N ASP A 171 9.53 -31.23 15.14
CA ASP A 171 9.99 -31.71 13.84
C ASP A 171 9.01 -31.37 12.71
N VAL A 172 7.71 -31.56 12.97
CA VAL A 172 6.65 -31.29 11.99
C VAL A 172 6.47 -29.79 11.77
N VAL A 173 6.56 -28.97 12.82
CA VAL A 173 6.50 -27.51 12.71
C VAL A 173 7.67 -26.98 11.88
N GLU A 174 8.90 -27.48 12.07
CA GLU A 174 10.05 -27.09 11.26
C GLU A 174 9.91 -27.53 9.79
N LYS A 175 9.34 -28.71 9.54
CA LYS A 175 9.01 -29.15 8.17
C LYS A 175 7.93 -28.27 7.53
N ALA A 176 6.88 -27.92 8.26
CA ALA A 176 5.80 -27.05 7.80
C ALA A 176 6.34 -25.65 7.44
N LYS A 177 7.31 -25.11 8.21
CA LYS A 177 7.99 -23.86 7.86
C LYS A 177 8.73 -23.93 6.53
N LYS A 178 9.46 -25.02 6.27
CA LYS A 178 10.21 -25.21 5.02
C LYS A 178 9.29 -25.32 3.82
N GLU A 179 8.24 -26.12 3.93
CA GLU A 179 7.21 -26.26 2.91
C GLU A 179 6.51 -24.93 2.61
N LEU A 180 6.18 -24.15 3.64
CA LEU A 180 5.57 -22.84 3.44
C LEU A 180 6.52 -21.87 2.71
N GLN A 181 7.83 -21.97 2.94
CA GLN A 181 8.81 -21.19 2.19
C GLN A 181 8.89 -21.57 0.71
N GLU A 182 8.64 -22.84 0.37
CA GLU A 182 8.53 -23.31 -1.02
C GLU A 182 7.25 -22.76 -1.67
N GLN A 183 6.12 -22.80 -0.95
CA GLN A 183 4.85 -22.23 -1.41
C GLN A 183 4.89 -20.72 -1.67
N PHE A 184 5.79 -19.96 -1.01
CA PHE A 184 5.95 -18.54 -1.30
C PHE A 184 6.38 -18.30 -2.75
N LEU A 185 7.26 -19.14 -3.29
CA LEU A 185 7.70 -18.98 -4.67
C LEU A 185 6.53 -19.24 -5.62
N GLU A 186 5.83 -20.35 -5.45
CA GLU A 186 4.66 -20.73 -6.26
C GLU A 186 3.56 -19.66 -6.23
N THR A 187 3.25 -19.15 -5.04
CA THR A 187 2.24 -18.09 -4.86
C THR A 187 2.68 -16.79 -5.55
N GLY A 188 3.96 -16.43 -5.45
CA GLY A 188 4.51 -15.25 -6.13
C GLY A 188 4.47 -15.40 -7.66
N GLU A 189 4.81 -16.57 -8.19
CA GLU A 189 4.73 -16.87 -9.62
C GLU A 189 3.29 -16.80 -10.13
N GLN A 190 2.32 -17.30 -9.35
CA GLN A 190 0.90 -17.18 -9.69
C GLN A 190 0.46 -15.71 -9.79
N ALA A 191 0.85 -14.86 -8.84
CA ALA A 191 0.53 -13.43 -8.87
C ALA A 191 1.16 -12.71 -10.06
N LEU A 192 2.37 -13.10 -10.46
CA LEU A 192 3.01 -12.57 -11.68
C LEU A 192 2.27 -13.02 -12.95
N MET A 193 1.83 -14.27 -13.00
CA MET A 193 1.06 -14.81 -14.11
C MET A 193 -0.29 -14.11 -14.25
N GLU A 194 -1.01 -13.90 -13.14
CA GLU A 194 -2.30 -13.20 -13.11
C GLU A 194 -2.20 -11.75 -13.58
N THR A 195 -1.15 -11.04 -13.14
CA THR A 195 -0.91 -9.65 -13.54
C THR A 195 -0.28 -9.51 -14.93
N GLY A 196 0.30 -10.59 -15.47
CA GLY A 196 1.01 -10.64 -16.75
C GLY A 196 2.43 -10.06 -16.69
N ILE A 197 3.01 -9.94 -15.50
CA ILE A 197 4.36 -9.37 -15.30
C ILE A 197 5.41 -10.46 -15.43
N HIS A 198 6.53 -10.13 -16.10
CA HIS A 198 7.63 -11.07 -16.34
C HIS A 198 8.98 -10.47 -15.91
N GLY A 199 10.00 -11.32 -15.75
CA GLY A 199 11.37 -10.87 -15.45
C GLY A 199 11.52 -10.18 -14.09
N VAL A 200 10.81 -10.66 -13.07
CA VAL A 200 11.01 -10.23 -11.68
C VAL A 200 12.06 -11.15 -11.04
N HIS A 201 12.95 -10.57 -10.23
CA HIS A 201 14.01 -11.32 -9.57
C HIS A 201 13.42 -12.39 -8.62
N PRO A 202 13.92 -13.65 -8.58
CA PRO A 202 13.35 -14.73 -7.78
C PRO A 202 13.12 -14.40 -6.30
N GLU A 203 14.03 -13.64 -5.68
CA GLU A 203 13.86 -13.18 -4.29
C GLU A 203 12.66 -12.21 -4.12
N LEU A 204 12.39 -11.34 -5.10
CA LEU A 204 11.19 -10.51 -5.09
C LEU A 204 9.93 -11.35 -5.29
N VAL A 205 9.98 -12.40 -6.12
CA VAL A 205 8.87 -13.35 -6.30
C VAL A 205 8.53 -14.04 -4.97
N LYS A 206 9.55 -14.50 -4.24
CA LYS A 206 9.36 -15.11 -2.92
C LYS A 206 8.77 -14.14 -1.90
N LEU A 207 9.24 -12.88 -1.88
CA LEU A 207 8.69 -11.84 -1.01
C LEU A 207 7.24 -11.51 -1.37
N LEU A 208 6.92 -11.46 -2.66
CA LEU A 208 5.57 -11.25 -3.16
C LEU A 208 4.63 -12.36 -2.65
N GLY A 209 5.01 -13.63 -2.76
CA GLY A 209 4.20 -14.72 -2.21
C GLY A 209 4.06 -14.67 -0.69
N LYS A 210 5.09 -14.20 0.03
CA LYS A 210 5.00 -13.99 1.48
C LYS A 210 3.92 -12.96 1.87
N LEU A 211 3.57 -12.00 0.99
CA LEU A 211 2.48 -11.04 1.23
C LEU A 211 1.10 -11.70 1.37
N LYS A 212 0.92 -12.93 0.87
CA LYS A 212 -0.30 -13.71 1.09
C LYS A 212 -0.56 -14.01 2.57
N TYR A 213 0.48 -13.99 3.39
CA TYR A 213 0.37 -14.22 4.84
C TYR A 213 0.56 -12.92 5.63
N ARG A 214 0.32 -11.78 4.97
CA ARG A 214 0.30 -10.45 5.56
C ARG A 214 -1.07 -9.84 5.40
N THR A 215 -1.51 -9.17 6.46
CA THR A 215 -2.76 -8.42 6.48
C THR A 215 -2.45 -6.96 6.79
N SER A 216 -3.02 -6.03 6.02
CA SER A 216 -2.97 -4.59 6.26
C SER A 216 -4.40 -4.06 6.19
N TYR A 217 -4.84 -3.26 7.17
CA TYR A 217 -6.22 -2.76 7.25
C TYR A 217 -7.34 -3.83 7.13
N GLY A 218 -7.04 -5.08 7.51
CA GLY A 218 -7.97 -6.21 7.39
C GLY A 218 -8.06 -6.85 6.01
N GLN A 219 -7.23 -6.41 5.06
CA GLN A 219 -7.10 -6.99 3.72
C GLN A 219 -5.80 -7.79 3.59
N ASN A 220 -5.85 -8.86 2.81
CA ASN A 220 -4.67 -9.62 2.41
C ASN A 220 -3.78 -8.76 1.49
N VAL A 221 -2.50 -8.59 1.84
CA VAL A 221 -1.61 -7.64 1.15
C VAL A 221 -1.28 -8.10 -0.28
N LEU A 222 -1.19 -9.41 -0.53
CA LEU A 222 -0.96 -9.90 -1.90
C LEU A 222 -2.15 -9.60 -2.80
N HIS A 223 -3.36 -9.94 -2.35
CA HIS A 223 -4.58 -9.65 -3.11
C HIS A 223 -4.74 -8.15 -3.38
N HIS A 224 -4.48 -7.33 -2.36
CA HIS A 224 -4.45 -5.87 -2.50
C HIS A 224 -3.44 -5.44 -3.58
N SER A 225 -2.20 -5.95 -3.53
CA SER A 225 -1.16 -5.60 -4.50
C SER A 225 -1.52 -6.01 -5.94
N VAL A 226 -2.19 -7.15 -6.10
CA VAL A 226 -2.73 -7.60 -7.40
C VAL A 226 -3.84 -6.67 -7.90
N GLU A 227 -4.79 -6.28 -7.04
CA GLU A 227 -5.83 -5.30 -7.39
C GLU A 227 -5.23 -3.95 -7.81
N VAL A 228 -4.28 -3.43 -7.02
CA VAL A 228 -3.57 -2.17 -7.31
C VAL A 228 -2.83 -2.25 -8.64
N SER A 229 -2.19 -3.39 -8.94
CA SER A 229 -1.56 -3.66 -10.24
C SER A 229 -2.57 -3.55 -11.39
N HIS A 230 -3.73 -4.20 -11.29
CA HIS A 230 -4.76 -4.15 -12.32
C HIS A 230 -5.34 -2.74 -12.51
N LEU A 231 -5.69 -2.06 -11.43
CA LEU A 231 -6.23 -0.70 -11.45
C LEU A 231 -5.22 0.28 -12.08
N ALA A 232 -3.97 0.26 -11.63
CA ALA A 232 -2.90 1.12 -12.16
C ALA A 232 -2.65 0.84 -13.64
N GLY A 233 -2.63 -0.44 -14.05
CA GLY A 233 -2.48 -0.85 -15.44
C GLY A 233 -3.61 -0.36 -16.35
N LEU A 234 -4.86 -0.48 -15.90
CA LEU A 234 -6.04 -0.03 -16.64
C LEU A 234 -6.07 1.50 -16.78
N MET A 235 -5.80 2.23 -15.70
CA MET A 235 -5.72 3.70 -15.74
C MET A 235 -4.59 4.17 -16.65
N ALA A 236 -3.41 3.54 -16.57
CA ALA A 236 -2.27 3.88 -17.42
C ALA A 236 -2.58 3.66 -18.91
N ALA A 237 -3.23 2.55 -19.25
CA ALA A 237 -3.62 2.26 -20.64
C ALA A 237 -4.58 3.32 -21.21
N GLN A 238 -5.56 3.77 -20.42
CA GLN A 238 -6.50 4.83 -20.87
C GLN A 238 -5.83 6.19 -21.05
N LEU A 239 -4.77 6.46 -20.29
CA LEU A 239 -4.00 7.70 -20.38
C LEU A 239 -2.84 7.64 -21.39
N GLY A 240 -2.68 6.53 -22.13
CA GLY A 240 -1.60 6.36 -23.09
C GLY A 240 -0.21 6.18 -22.45
N LEU A 241 -0.15 5.78 -21.19
CA LEU A 241 1.07 5.45 -20.46
C LEU A 241 1.41 3.96 -20.56
N ASP A 242 2.63 3.57 -20.18
CA ASP A 242 3.05 2.17 -20.14
C ASP A 242 2.27 1.39 -19.07
N SER A 243 1.33 0.58 -19.52
CA SER A 243 0.47 -0.23 -18.66
C SER A 243 1.21 -1.37 -17.97
N MET A 244 2.25 -1.93 -18.60
CA MET A 244 3.05 -3.00 -18.00
C MET A 244 3.94 -2.47 -16.87
N LEU A 245 4.52 -1.28 -17.08
CA LEU A 245 5.27 -0.61 -16.03
C LEU A 245 4.37 -0.19 -14.87
N ALA A 246 3.15 0.30 -15.14
CA ALA A 246 2.18 0.64 -14.10
C ALA A 246 1.73 -0.58 -13.29
N LYS A 247 1.45 -1.70 -13.95
CA LYS A 247 1.18 -2.99 -13.28
C LYS A 247 2.35 -3.41 -12.39
N ARG A 248 3.58 -3.37 -12.91
CA ARG A 248 4.78 -3.74 -12.15
C ARG A 248 4.97 -2.87 -10.92
N ALA A 249 4.80 -1.56 -11.08
CA ALA A 249 4.86 -0.60 -9.99
C ALA A 249 3.75 -0.84 -8.95
N GLY A 250 2.52 -1.12 -9.39
CA GLY A 250 1.40 -1.43 -8.51
C GLY A 250 1.56 -2.75 -7.75
N LEU A 251 2.07 -3.80 -8.40
CA LEU A 251 2.28 -5.10 -7.74
C LEU A 251 3.36 -5.06 -6.66
N LEU A 252 4.40 -4.24 -6.87
CA LEU A 252 5.55 -4.15 -5.97
C LEU A 252 5.46 -3.00 -4.96
N HIS A 253 4.42 -2.16 -5.02
CA HIS A 253 4.34 -0.93 -4.20
C HIS A 253 4.48 -1.20 -2.70
N ASP A 254 3.96 -2.34 -2.24
CA ASP A 254 3.88 -2.74 -0.83
C ASP A 254 4.88 -3.87 -0.46
N ILE A 255 5.87 -4.15 -1.32
CA ILE A 255 6.78 -5.29 -1.15
C ILE A 255 7.57 -5.25 0.17
N GLY A 256 7.79 -4.06 0.72
CA GLY A 256 8.43 -3.88 2.03
C GLY A 256 7.64 -4.44 3.21
N LYS A 257 6.34 -4.70 3.06
CA LYS A 257 5.51 -5.40 4.09
C LYS A 257 5.82 -6.89 4.20
N ALA A 258 6.50 -7.48 3.21
CA ALA A 258 6.94 -8.87 3.25
C ALA A 258 8.09 -9.09 4.25
N VAL A 259 8.91 -8.07 4.49
CA VAL A 259 10.03 -8.13 5.43
C VAL A 259 9.50 -8.06 6.87
N ASP A 260 10.18 -8.76 7.77
CA ASP A 260 9.78 -8.78 9.18
C ASP A 260 10.08 -7.44 9.86
N ARG A 261 9.18 -7.02 10.77
CA ARG A 261 9.17 -5.69 11.43
C ARG A 261 10.35 -5.42 12.37
N TYR A 262 11.32 -6.32 12.44
CA TYR A 262 12.56 -6.18 13.22
C TYR A 262 13.68 -5.47 12.45
N THR A 263 13.46 -5.23 11.15
CA THR A 263 14.37 -4.45 10.32
C THR A 263 14.10 -2.97 10.58
N GLU A 264 15.14 -2.18 10.88
CA GLU A 264 15.02 -0.74 11.03
C GLU A 264 14.54 -0.10 9.71
N GLY A 265 13.66 0.91 9.81
CA GLY A 265 13.12 1.65 8.67
C GLY A 265 11.61 1.49 8.45
N THR A 266 11.04 2.36 7.63
CA THR A 266 9.63 2.26 7.21
C THR A 266 9.46 1.14 6.18
N HIS A 267 8.24 0.60 6.03
CA HIS A 267 7.98 -0.38 4.96
C HIS A 267 8.27 0.20 3.56
N ALA A 268 8.09 1.51 3.36
CA ALA A 268 8.45 2.17 2.11
C ALA A 268 9.97 2.17 1.88
N GLN A 269 10.77 2.55 2.88
CA GLN A 269 12.24 2.53 2.82
C GLN A 269 12.77 1.13 2.49
N ILE A 270 12.29 0.12 3.23
CA ILE A 270 12.67 -1.28 3.02
C ILE A 270 12.27 -1.72 1.60
N GLY A 271 11.07 -1.36 1.13
CA GLY A 271 10.62 -1.67 -0.22
C GLY A 271 11.51 -1.05 -1.30
N VAL A 272 11.92 0.22 -1.14
CA VAL A 272 12.82 0.91 -2.07
C VAL A 272 14.20 0.26 -2.10
N GLU A 273 14.74 -0.14 -0.95
CA GLU A 273 16.01 -0.84 -0.87
C GLU A 273 15.96 -2.19 -1.56
N LEU A 274 14.89 -2.96 -1.35
CA LEU A 274 14.66 -4.24 -2.05
C LEU A 274 14.57 -4.05 -3.56
N ALA A 275 13.76 -3.07 -3.99
CA ALA A 275 13.60 -2.75 -5.41
C ALA A 275 14.95 -2.37 -6.05
N LYS A 276 15.76 -1.53 -5.39
CA LYS A 276 17.12 -1.19 -5.83
C LYS A 276 18.02 -2.42 -5.89
N LYS A 277 18.05 -3.20 -4.80
CA LYS A 277 18.92 -4.38 -4.66
C LYS A 277 18.69 -5.40 -5.77
N TYR A 278 17.43 -5.58 -6.18
CA TYR A 278 17.04 -6.57 -7.18
C TYR A 278 16.82 -5.98 -8.59
N GLY A 279 17.27 -4.74 -8.83
CA GLY A 279 17.38 -4.18 -10.17
C GLY A 279 16.09 -3.57 -10.75
N GLU A 280 15.11 -3.23 -9.92
CA GLU A 280 13.91 -2.53 -10.37
C GLU A 280 14.21 -1.10 -10.81
N GLY A 281 13.50 -0.62 -11.83
CA GLY A 281 13.72 0.71 -12.41
C GLY A 281 13.28 1.87 -11.48
N PRO A 282 13.69 3.11 -11.80
CA PRO A 282 13.44 4.29 -10.96
C PRO A 282 11.95 4.60 -10.78
N ILE A 283 11.10 4.25 -11.75
CA ILE A 283 9.64 4.47 -11.65
C ILE A 283 9.02 3.52 -10.62
N VAL A 284 9.41 2.25 -10.60
CA VAL A 284 8.93 1.27 -9.59
C VAL A 284 9.40 1.68 -8.20
N GLN A 285 10.69 2.06 -8.06
CA GLN A 285 11.23 2.58 -6.81
C GLN A 285 10.48 3.84 -6.34
N ASN A 286 10.15 4.76 -7.25
CA ASN A 286 9.40 5.97 -6.90
C ASN A 286 7.97 5.65 -6.47
N SER A 287 7.28 4.71 -7.12
CA SER A 287 5.94 4.30 -6.70
C SER A 287 5.91 3.69 -5.30
N ILE A 288 6.97 2.97 -4.90
CA ILE A 288 7.11 2.47 -3.51
C ILE A 288 7.40 3.64 -2.54
N ALA A 289 8.29 4.56 -2.93
CA ALA A 289 8.68 5.70 -2.10
C ALA A 289 7.57 6.77 -1.95
N ALA A 290 6.65 6.85 -2.90
CA ALA A 290 5.66 7.92 -3.01
C ALA A 290 4.68 7.98 -1.82
N TYR A 291 4.67 6.97 -0.94
CA TYR A 291 3.89 6.98 0.30
C TYR A 291 4.55 7.74 1.44
N GLU A 292 5.82 8.13 1.30
CA GLU A 292 6.48 9.06 2.23
C GLU A 292 6.23 10.50 1.81
N GLU A 293 5.87 11.37 2.77
CA GLU A 293 5.44 12.76 2.52
C GLU A 293 6.48 13.61 1.77
N ASP A 294 7.77 13.31 1.94
CA ASP A 294 8.88 14.08 1.35
C ASP A 294 9.35 13.56 -0.02
N THR A 295 8.71 12.51 -0.56
CA THR A 295 9.14 11.93 -1.84
C THR A 295 8.67 12.76 -3.04
N LYS A 296 9.63 13.25 -3.82
CA LYS A 296 9.34 13.88 -5.12
C LYS A 296 8.80 12.83 -6.11
N ILE A 297 7.59 13.05 -6.62
CA ILE A 297 7.00 12.24 -7.68
C ILE A 297 7.71 12.54 -9.01
N ILE A 298 8.25 11.50 -9.66
CA ILE A 298 9.00 11.64 -10.93
C ILE A 298 8.23 11.11 -12.14
N SER A 299 7.10 10.42 -11.94
CA SER A 299 6.30 9.83 -13.02
C SER A 299 4.81 9.86 -12.69
N PRO A 300 3.92 10.11 -13.67
CA PRO A 300 2.48 9.95 -13.51
C PRO A 300 2.08 8.55 -13.02
N ILE A 301 2.88 7.51 -13.33
CA ILE A 301 2.62 6.14 -12.88
C ILE A 301 2.60 6.04 -11.34
N ALA A 302 3.46 6.78 -10.63
CA ALA A 302 3.44 6.77 -9.17
C ALA A 302 2.15 7.36 -8.60
N VAL A 303 1.61 8.41 -9.26
CA VAL A 303 0.29 8.98 -8.92
C VAL A 303 -0.83 7.97 -9.17
N LEU A 304 -0.77 7.23 -10.28
CA LEU A 304 -1.76 6.20 -10.59
C LEU A 304 -1.73 5.04 -9.59
N VAL A 305 -0.54 4.64 -9.13
CA VAL A 305 -0.40 3.62 -8.08
C VAL A 305 -1.00 4.10 -6.76
N GLN A 306 -0.69 5.33 -6.33
CA GLN A 306 -1.32 5.92 -5.14
C GLN A 306 -2.85 6.00 -5.24
N ALA A 307 -3.38 6.38 -6.41
CA ALA A 307 -4.81 6.43 -6.64
C ALA A 307 -5.43 5.03 -6.60
N ALA A 308 -4.77 4.03 -7.21
CA ALA A 308 -5.21 2.63 -7.20
C ALA A 308 -5.21 2.04 -5.78
N ASP A 309 -4.17 2.29 -4.99
CA ASP A 309 -4.11 1.90 -3.58
C ASP A 309 -5.23 2.56 -2.76
N SER A 310 -5.42 3.87 -2.92
CA SER A 310 -6.52 4.58 -2.24
C SER A 310 -7.89 3.99 -2.60
N ILE A 311 -8.12 3.59 -3.86
CA ILE A 311 -9.35 2.93 -4.30
C ILE A 311 -9.51 1.57 -3.62
N SER A 312 -8.45 0.75 -3.61
CA SER A 312 -8.46 -0.59 -2.99
C SER A 312 -8.69 -0.50 -1.46
N CYS A 313 -8.08 0.48 -0.79
CA CYS A 313 -8.22 0.72 0.64
C CYS A 313 -9.57 1.35 1.05
N SER A 314 -10.25 2.09 0.17
CA SER A 314 -11.46 2.88 0.52
C SER A 314 -12.77 2.08 0.54
N ARG A 315 -12.76 0.77 0.24
CA ARG A 315 -13.99 -0.04 0.15
C ARG A 315 -14.61 -0.31 1.55
N PRO A 316 -15.92 -0.06 1.77
CA PRO A 316 -16.58 -0.24 3.06
C PRO A 316 -16.48 -1.68 3.58
N GLY A 317 -16.09 -1.83 4.84
CA GLY A 317 -15.69 -3.10 5.48
C GLY A 317 -14.29 -3.03 6.11
N ALA A 318 -13.49 -2.03 5.72
CA ALA A 318 -12.07 -1.85 6.06
C ALA A 318 -11.77 -0.79 7.15
N ARG A 319 -12.64 -0.62 8.16
CA ARG A 319 -12.30 0.18 9.36
C ARG A 319 -12.22 -0.70 10.60
N ARG A 320 -11.06 -1.31 10.78
CA ARG A 320 -10.61 -1.90 12.05
C ARG A 320 -9.37 -1.16 12.56
N GLU A 321 -9.41 0.17 12.67
CA GLU A 321 -8.35 0.92 13.39
C GLU A 321 -8.08 0.31 14.78
N ILE A 322 -9.15 -0.21 15.41
CA ILE A 322 -9.09 -0.92 16.69
C ILE A 322 -8.24 -2.20 16.61
N LEU A 323 -8.37 -3.02 15.55
CA LEU A 323 -7.59 -4.26 15.42
C LEU A 323 -6.11 -3.93 15.16
N GLU A 324 -5.82 -2.91 14.37
CA GLU A 324 -4.44 -2.56 14.05
C GLU A 324 -3.72 -1.94 15.25
N GLN A 325 -4.35 -1.00 15.97
CA GLN A 325 -3.83 -0.49 17.24
C GLN A 325 -3.60 -1.62 18.25
N TYR A 326 -4.51 -2.59 18.27
CA TYR A 326 -4.41 -3.76 19.11
C TYR A 326 -3.24 -4.69 18.72
N ILE A 327 -3.05 -4.98 17.43
CA ILE A 327 -1.88 -5.74 16.92
C ILE A 327 -0.58 -4.99 17.22
N ARG A 328 -0.51 -3.68 16.95
CA ARG A 328 0.67 -2.84 17.25
C ARG A 328 1.01 -2.89 18.74
N ARG A 329 -0.01 -2.89 19.60
CA ARG A 329 0.16 -3.02 21.05
C ARG A 329 0.72 -4.37 21.47
N LEU A 330 0.20 -5.48 20.92
CA LEU A 330 0.73 -6.83 21.19
C LEU A 330 2.17 -6.98 20.70
N GLN A 331 2.49 -6.42 19.54
CA GLN A 331 3.86 -6.42 19.02
C GLN A 331 4.79 -5.58 19.88
N LYS A 332 4.35 -4.42 20.37
CA LYS A 332 5.13 -3.62 21.32
C LYS A 332 5.42 -4.41 22.59
N LEU A 333 4.44 -5.17 23.10
CA LEU A 333 4.61 -6.08 24.24
C LEU A 333 5.70 -7.14 23.97
N GLU A 334 5.66 -7.80 22.80
CA GLU A 334 6.70 -8.77 22.41
C GLU A 334 8.07 -8.11 22.29
N GLN A 335 8.17 -6.94 21.63
CA GLN A 335 9.42 -6.21 21.45
C GLN A 335 10.08 -5.80 22.77
N LEU A 336 9.30 -5.32 23.73
CA LEU A 336 9.81 -4.95 25.06
C LEU A 336 10.45 -6.13 25.78
N ALA A 337 9.83 -7.31 25.68
CA ALA A 337 10.36 -8.53 26.28
C ALA A 337 11.55 -9.09 25.50
N GLN A 338 11.55 -9.00 24.17
CA GLN A 338 12.62 -9.51 23.29
C GLN A 338 13.92 -8.70 23.42
N ALA A 339 13.83 -7.43 23.84
CA ALA A 339 14.98 -6.53 23.98
C ALA A 339 15.89 -6.85 25.18
N PHE A 340 15.52 -7.77 26.06
CA PHE A 340 16.35 -8.17 27.19
C PHE A 340 17.41 -9.19 26.77
N ASP A 341 18.62 -9.07 27.34
CA ASP A 341 19.72 -9.99 27.05
C ASP A 341 19.41 -11.42 27.51
N GLY A 342 19.79 -12.40 26.71
CA GLY A 342 19.50 -13.82 26.94
C GLY A 342 18.08 -14.27 26.57
N VAL A 343 17.22 -13.39 26.03
CA VAL A 343 15.91 -13.75 25.48
C VAL A 343 16.04 -14.25 24.05
N GLN A 344 15.64 -15.50 23.80
CA GLN A 344 15.66 -16.11 22.49
C GLN A 344 14.39 -15.79 21.69
N LYS A 345 13.20 -15.95 22.31
CA LYS A 345 11.90 -15.73 21.66
C LYS A 345 10.87 -15.21 22.64
N THR A 346 9.94 -14.38 22.15
CA THR A 346 8.80 -13.89 22.95
C THR A 346 7.47 -14.07 22.23
N PHE A 347 6.42 -14.33 23.00
CA PHE A 347 5.06 -14.52 22.50
C PHE A 347 4.06 -13.81 23.39
N ALA A 348 3.26 -12.91 22.82
CA ALA A 348 2.06 -12.37 23.47
C ALA A 348 0.86 -13.28 23.14
N ILE A 349 0.33 -13.94 24.17
CA ILE A 349 -0.78 -14.88 24.06
C ILE A 349 -1.98 -14.41 24.90
N GLN A 350 -3.13 -15.08 24.78
CA GLN A 350 -4.36 -14.74 25.50
C GLN A 350 -4.74 -13.27 25.35
N ALA A 351 -4.80 -12.79 24.11
CA ALA A 351 -5.16 -11.40 23.85
C ALA A 351 -4.23 -10.38 24.57
N GLY A 352 -2.95 -10.72 24.77
CA GLY A 352 -1.95 -9.87 25.40
C GLY A 352 -2.00 -9.86 26.93
N ARG A 353 -2.73 -10.79 27.54
CA ARG A 353 -2.78 -10.96 29.00
C ARG A 353 -1.67 -11.87 29.54
N GLU A 354 -0.99 -12.61 28.67
CA GLU A 354 0.19 -13.36 29.05
C GLU A 354 1.30 -13.16 28.00
N ILE A 355 2.53 -12.95 28.47
CA ILE A 355 3.75 -12.96 27.67
C ILE A 355 4.58 -14.15 28.07
N ARG A 356 4.93 -15.00 27.11
CA ARG A 356 5.88 -16.09 27.28
C ARG A 356 7.22 -15.71 26.69
N VAL A 357 8.28 -15.89 27.47
CA VAL A 357 9.66 -15.53 27.14
C VAL A 357 10.50 -16.78 27.20
N ILE A 358 11.02 -17.23 26.07
CA ILE A 358 11.96 -18.35 25.98
C ILE A 358 13.36 -17.78 26.05
N VAL A 359 14.16 -18.27 27.00
CA VAL A 359 15.52 -17.79 27.26
C VAL A 359 16.57 -18.81 26.84
N GLU A 360 17.78 -18.31 26.59
CA GLU A 360 18.96 -19.14 26.37
C GLU A 360 19.41 -19.77 27.71
N PRO A 361 19.31 -21.11 27.86
CA PRO A 361 19.65 -21.79 29.12
C PRO A 361 21.14 -21.69 29.49
N GLU A 362 22.00 -21.29 28.54
CA GLU A 362 23.43 -21.10 28.78
C GLU A 362 23.74 -19.74 29.41
N LYS A 363 22.88 -18.73 29.21
CA LYS A 363 23.11 -17.34 29.68
C LYS A 363 22.27 -16.98 30.91
N ILE A 364 21.04 -17.45 30.96
CA ILE A 364 20.07 -17.12 32.02
C ILE A 364 19.92 -18.34 32.92
N ASP A 365 20.38 -18.30 34.17
CA ASP A 365 20.13 -19.32 35.19
C ASP A 365 18.74 -19.16 35.86
N ASP A 366 18.36 -20.07 36.75
CA ASP A 366 17.01 -20.07 37.35
C ASP A 366 16.74 -18.79 38.16
N ALA A 367 17.74 -18.27 38.87
CA ALA A 367 17.62 -17.03 39.65
C ALA A 367 17.49 -15.81 38.74
N LYS A 368 18.29 -15.76 37.67
CA LYS A 368 18.19 -14.72 36.63
C LYS A 368 16.88 -14.81 35.86
N ALA A 369 16.31 -16.00 35.67
CA ALA A 369 15.00 -16.16 35.02
C ALA A 369 13.88 -15.53 35.86
N GLU A 370 13.94 -15.69 37.18
CA GLU A 370 13.01 -15.05 38.13
C GLU A 370 13.16 -13.53 38.09
N GLN A 371 14.39 -13.03 38.13
CA GLN A 371 14.68 -11.60 38.02
C GLN A 371 14.23 -11.02 36.67
N LEU A 372 14.51 -11.72 35.57
CA LEU A 372 14.12 -11.32 34.22
C LEU A 372 12.60 -11.25 34.07
N ALA A 373 11.85 -12.18 34.67
CA ALA A 373 10.40 -12.12 34.67
C ALA A 373 9.89 -10.84 35.36
N LEU A 374 10.50 -10.48 36.49
CA LEU A 374 10.19 -9.25 37.23
C LEU A 374 10.54 -8.00 36.43
N ASP A 375 11.74 -7.97 35.83
CA ASP A 375 12.23 -6.83 35.07
C ASP A 375 11.40 -6.57 33.81
N ILE A 376 11.00 -7.64 33.09
CA ILE A 376 10.10 -7.56 31.95
C ILE A 376 8.72 -7.04 32.39
N ALA A 377 8.18 -7.55 33.49
CA ALA A 377 6.89 -7.09 34.02
C ALA A 377 6.92 -5.60 34.38
N ASN A 378 7.97 -5.14 35.07
CA ASN A 378 8.17 -3.74 35.44
C ASN A 378 8.31 -2.83 34.22
N ARG A 379 9.09 -3.26 33.21
CA ARG A 379 9.26 -2.50 31.98
C ARG A 379 7.95 -2.33 31.22
N ILE A 380 7.18 -3.41 31.08
CA ILE A 380 5.86 -3.37 30.45
C ILE A 380 4.92 -2.42 31.21
N GLN A 381 4.92 -2.48 32.55
CA GLN A 381 4.11 -1.59 33.37
C GLN A 381 4.48 -0.11 33.19
N SER A 382 5.76 0.19 32.97
CA SER A 382 6.23 1.57 32.78
C SER A 382 6.01 2.13 31.36
N GLU A 383 6.03 1.27 30.33
CA GLU A 383 6.03 1.70 28.92
C GLU A 383 4.70 1.48 28.18
N ILE A 384 3.77 0.72 28.78
CA ILE A 384 2.47 0.38 28.19
C ILE A 384 1.37 0.52 29.24
N GLU A 385 0.40 1.39 28.97
CA GLU A 385 -0.84 1.44 29.73
C GLU A 385 -1.70 0.21 29.39
N TYR A 386 -2.00 -0.65 30.36
CA TYR A 386 -2.84 -1.83 30.18
C TYR A 386 -3.94 -1.98 31.25
N PRO A 387 -5.23 -2.15 30.86
CA PRO A 387 -6.29 -2.42 31.81
C PRO A 387 -6.20 -3.88 32.27
N GLY A 388 -5.71 -4.08 33.50
CA GLY A 388 -5.59 -5.40 34.13
C GLY A 388 -4.14 -5.86 34.28
N GLN A 389 -3.96 -7.11 34.70
CA GLN A 389 -2.65 -7.70 34.93
C GLN A 389 -2.18 -8.45 33.68
N ILE A 390 -0.91 -8.27 33.32
CA ILE A 390 -0.22 -9.06 32.30
C ILE A 390 0.67 -10.06 33.03
N LYS A 391 0.47 -11.35 32.77
CA LYS A 391 1.29 -12.42 33.31
C LYS A 391 2.55 -12.58 32.48
N VAL A 392 3.72 -12.49 33.09
CA VAL A 392 5.01 -12.78 32.43
C VAL A 392 5.48 -14.16 32.84
N THR A 393 5.70 -15.04 31.86
CA THR A 393 6.19 -16.40 32.07
C THR A 393 7.54 -16.53 31.38
N VAL A 394 8.62 -16.67 32.14
CA VAL A 394 9.95 -16.99 31.61
C VAL A 394 10.12 -18.51 31.60
N ILE A 395 10.50 -19.05 30.45
CA ILE A 395 10.68 -20.48 30.21
C ILE A 395 12.14 -20.72 29.86
N ARG A 396 12.86 -21.35 30.79
CA ARG A 396 14.21 -21.86 30.60
C ARG A 396 14.12 -23.36 30.37
N GLU A 397 14.54 -23.81 29.19
CA GLU A 397 14.50 -25.23 28.82
C GLU A 397 15.90 -25.70 28.40
N TYR A 398 16.45 -26.68 29.13
CA TYR A 398 17.70 -27.34 28.77
C TYR A 398 17.41 -28.76 28.27
N ARG A 399 17.96 -29.12 27.11
CA ARG A 399 17.77 -30.44 26.49
C ARG A 399 19.12 -31.07 26.17
N ALA A 400 19.37 -32.24 26.75
CA ALA A 400 20.49 -33.10 26.39
C ALA A 400 19.94 -34.30 25.59
N ILE A 401 20.50 -34.54 24.41
CA ILE A 401 20.11 -35.64 23.52
C ILE A 401 21.36 -36.48 23.27
N ASP A 402 21.26 -37.79 23.48
CA ASP A 402 22.33 -38.75 23.19
C ASP A 402 21.75 -39.94 22.41
N PHE A 403 22.57 -40.58 21.58
CA PHE A 403 22.16 -41.69 20.72
C PHE A 403 22.88 -42.97 21.16
N ALA A 404 22.14 -43.92 21.72
CA ALA A 404 22.65 -45.27 21.95
C ALA A 404 22.81 -46.01 20.60
N LYS A 405 23.93 -46.72 20.43
CA LYS A 405 24.15 -47.61 19.29
C LYS A 405 23.56 -48.99 19.51
#